data_AF-A0A2G2F2B6-F1
#
_entry.id   AF-A0A2G2F2B6-F1
#
_cell.length_a   1.000
_cell.length_b   1.000
_cell.length_c   1.000
_cell.angle_alpha   90.00
_cell.angle_beta   90.00
_cell.angle_gamma   90.00
#
_symmetry.space_group_name_H-M   'P 1'
#
loop_
_entity.id
_entity.type
_entity.pdbx_description
1 polymer ?
#
loop_
_entity_poly.entity_id
_entity_poly.type
_entity_poly.pdbx_seq_one_letter_code
_entity_poly.pdbx_strand_id
1 'polypeptide(L)'
;MKLKIDKEKINKLSPEDAIPLFVKISRLIFGKKKPDGFTRIIFSINLFSWFLLFMWNMISYFVLLSSDIIKENKGFSVNAIIRRNGQKLGFNGQDFLDAITQFYFLNNFIWIIIFIGLILMYRKKAFYPFLLLGGLAIHFSLMFFTLGLQYFLEDVSFFDKILYAVIIVLTIIHSFLMKKEIHDREAEERELQL
;
A
#
# COMPACT_ATOMS: atom_id res chain seq x y z
N MET A 1 35.49 11.33 21.23
CA MET A 1 35.83 10.83 19.88
C MET A 1 35.03 11.64 18.87
N LYS A 2 35.63 12.64 18.20
CA LYS A 2 34.92 13.46 17.19
C LYS A 2 34.85 12.68 15.89
N LEU A 3 33.64 12.31 15.46
CA LEU A 3 33.38 11.77 14.12
C LEU A 3 33.81 12.83 13.09
N LYS A 4 34.96 12.61 12.44
CA LYS A 4 35.35 13.37 11.24
C LYS A 4 34.40 12.94 10.11
N ILE A 5 33.35 13.73 9.91
CA ILE A 5 32.51 13.59 8.72
C ILE A 5 33.33 14.15 7.56
N ASP A 6 33.77 13.24 6.69
CA ASP A 6 34.56 13.53 5.50
C ASP A 6 33.65 14.21 4.46
N LYS A 7 33.72 15.55 4.40
CA LYS A 7 32.86 16.39 3.57
C LYS A 7 33.14 16.25 2.07
N GLU A 8 34.28 15.66 1.67
CA GLU A 8 34.60 15.42 0.26
C GLU A 8 33.80 14.27 -0.36
N LYS A 9 33.44 13.25 0.43
CA LYS A 9 32.62 12.12 -0.03
C LYS A 9 31.17 12.50 -0.35
N ILE A 10 30.64 13.54 0.30
CA ILE A 10 29.25 13.99 0.10
C ILE A 10 29.11 14.80 -1.20
N ASN A 11 30.17 15.52 -1.60
CA ASN A 11 30.18 16.36 -2.81
C ASN A 11 30.56 15.59 -4.11
N LYS A 12 30.81 14.28 -4.01
CA LYS A 12 31.17 13.39 -5.14
C LYS A 12 30.15 12.27 -5.36
N LEU A 13 28.86 12.53 -5.15
CA LEU A 13 27.83 11.61 -5.67
C LEU A 13 27.77 11.74 -7.19
N SER A 14 28.55 10.93 -7.89
CA SER A 14 28.51 10.80 -9.36
C SER A 14 27.18 10.12 -9.75
N PRO A 15 26.56 10.45 -10.90
CA PRO A 15 25.44 9.67 -11.46
C PRO A 15 25.73 8.15 -11.55
N GLU A 16 27.01 7.77 -11.63
CA GLU A 16 27.49 6.40 -11.64
C GLU A 16 27.26 5.67 -10.29
N ASP A 17 27.19 6.41 -9.17
CA ASP A 17 26.92 5.86 -7.82
C ASP A 17 25.43 5.59 -7.57
N ALA A 18 24.54 6.20 -8.36
CA ALA A 18 23.10 5.94 -8.30
C ALA A 18 22.76 4.55 -8.87
N ILE A 19 23.48 4.10 -9.90
CA ILE A 19 23.30 2.79 -10.55
C ILE A 19 23.40 1.62 -9.54
N PRO A 20 24.44 1.54 -8.68
CA PRO A 20 24.52 0.55 -7.61
C PRO A 20 23.34 0.57 -6.65
N LEU A 21 22.80 1.75 -6.32
CA LEU A 21 21.68 1.89 -5.38
C LEU A 21 20.39 1.34 -5.98
N PHE A 22 20.08 1.69 -7.24
CA PHE A 22 18.93 1.14 -7.96
C PHE A 22 19.02 -0.37 -8.12
N VAL A 23 20.21 -0.92 -8.40
CA VAL A 23 20.43 -2.36 -8.49
C VAL A 23 20.23 -3.04 -7.13
N LYS A 24 20.67 -2.43 -6.02
CA LYS A 24 20.44 -2.94 -4.67
C LYS A 24 18.96 -2.94 -4.29
N ILE A 25 18.24 -1.85 -4.56
CA ILE A 25 16.79 -1.74 -4.30
C ILE A 25 16.01 -2.74 -5.17
N SER A 26 16.35 -2.84 -6.46
CA SER A 26 15.74 -3.81 -7.36
C SER A 26 15.95 -5.25 -6.89
N ARG A 27 17.15 -5.62 -6.44
CA ARG A 27 17.41 -6.93 -5.84
C ARG A 27 16.68 -7.12 -4.49
N LEU A 28 16.56 -6.06 -3.70
CA LEU A 28 15.79 -6.06 -2.44
C LEU A 28 14.29 -6.24 -2.67
N ILE A 29 13.76 -5.82 -3.81
CA ILE A 29 12.35 -5.97 -4.17
C ILE A 29 12.13 -7.30 -4.92
N PHE A 30 12.75 -7.47 -6.09
CA PHE A 30 12.48 -8.58 -7.00
C PHE A 30 13.25 -9.87 -6.66
N GLY A 31 14.28 -9.79 -5.80
CA GLY A 31 15.11 -10.94 -5.49
C GLY A 31 16.05 -11.32 -6.65
N LYS A 32 16.66 -12.51 -6.56
CA LYS A 32 17.63 -13.00 -7.56
C LYS A 32 16.97 -13.79 -8.70
N LYS A 33 15.83 -14.42 -8.45
CA LYS A 33 15.10 -15.25 -9.41
C LYS A 33 13.75 -14.61 -9.72
N LYS A 34 13.42 -14.51 -11.00
CA LYS A 34 12.11 -14.05 -11.46
C LYS A 34 11.08 -15.16 -11.23
N PRO A 35 9.89 -14.86 -10.69
CA PRO A 35 8.82 -15.84 -10.57
C PRO A 35 8.21 -16.15 -11.95
N ASP A 36 7.34 -17.15 -11.99
CA ASP A 36 6.62 -17.59 -13.20
C ASP A 36 5.75 -16.47 -13.81
N GLY A 37 5.31 -16.69 -15.06
CA GLY A 37 4.49 -15.70 -15.79
C GLY A 37 3.21 -15.32 -15.08
N PHE A 38 2.53 -16.28 -14.45
CA PHE A 38 1.28 -16.06 -13.77
C PHE A 38 1.46 -15.19 -12.51
N THR A 39 2.45 -15.51 -11.66
CA THR A 39 2.82 -14.68 -10.51
C THR A 39 3.14 -13.24 -10.94
N ARG A 40 3.84 -13.05 -12.06
CA ARG A 40 4.18 -11.71 -12.57
C ARG A 40 2.95 -10.92 -12.99
N ILE A 41 1.98 -11.56 -13.67
CA ILE A 41 0.73 -10.89 -14.08
C ILE A 41 -0.07 -10.46 -12.85
N ILE A 42 -0.28 -11.38 -11.90
CA ILE A 42 -1.00 -11.07 -10.65
C ILE A 42 -0.30 -9.96 -9.86
N PHE A 43 1.03 -10.04 -9.75
CA PHE A 43 1.81 -8.99 -9.11
C PHE A 43 1.64 -7.64 -9.78
N SER A 44 1.73 -7.55 -11.10
CA SER A 44 1.58 -6.30 -11.82
C SER A 44 0.20 -5.68 -11.63
N ILE A 45 -0.87 -6.48 -11.67
CA ILE A 45 -2.23 -5.99 -11.44
C ILE A 45 -2.38 -5.49 -10.00
N ASN A 46 -1.96 -6.29 -9.02
CA ASN A 46 -2.06 -5.91 -7.61
C ASN A 46 -1.19 -4.70 -7.27
N LEU A 47 0.01 -4.57 -7.88
CA LEU A 47 0.89 -3.42 -7.73
C LEU A 47 0.25 -2.16 -8.30
N PHE A 48 -0.39 -2.27 -9.46
CA PHE A 48 -1.10 -1.15 -10.07
C PHE A 48 -2.29 -0.70 -9.21
N SER A 49 -3.13 -1.64 -8.76
CA SER A 49 -4.24 -1.34 -7.84
C SER A 49 -3.75 -0.73 -6.53
N TRP A 50 -2.68 -1.28 -5.94
CA TRP A 50 -2.04 -0.73 -4.75
C TRP A 50 -1.54 0.69 -4.98
N PHE A 51 -0.88 0.94 -6.12
CA PHE A 51 -0.35 2.26 -6.44
C PHE A 51 -1.46 3.30 -6.51
N LEU A 52 -2.57 3.00 -7.20
CA LEU A 52 -3.71 3.91 -7.30
C LEU A 52 -4.30 4.22 -5.91
N LEU A 53 -4.55 3.20 -5.09
CA LEU A 53 -5.14 3.36 -3.76
C LEU A 53 -4.19 4.08 -2.80
N PHE A 54 -2.90 3.76 -2.82
CA PHE A 54 -1.89 4.42 -1.99
C PHE A 54 -1.72 5.88 -2.40
N MET A 55 -1.62 6.17 -3.70
CA MET A 55 -1.53 7.54 -4.21
C MET A 55 -2.77 8.35 -3.84
N TRP A 56 -3.96 7.75 -3.91
CA TRP A 56 -5.19 8.41 -3.47
C TRP A 56 -5.10 8.81 -1.99
N ASN A 57 -4.72 7.89 -1.10
CA ASN A 57 -4.56 8.18 0.33
C ASN A 57 -3.48 9.25 0.61
N MET A 58 -2.36 9.19 -0.10
CA MET A 58 -1.29 10.17 0.00
C MET A 58 -1.74 11.57 -0.44
N ILE A 59 -2.46 11.67 -1.56
CA ILE A 59 -3.01 12.94 -2.07
C ILE A 59 -4.03 13.50 -1.08
N SER A 60 -4.97 12.67 -0.58
CA SER A 60 -5.96 13.11 0.40
C SER A 60 -5.31 13.65 1.66
N TYR A 61 -4.28 12.95 2.18
CA TYR A 61 -3.53 13.42 3.33
C TYR A 61 -2.78 14.74 3.04
N PHE A 62 -2.14 14.84 1.88
CA PHE A 62 -1.41 16.04 1.48
C PHE A 62 -2.34 17.26 1.34
N VAL A 63 -3.53 17.07 0.77
CA VAL A 63 -4.56 18.11 0.65
C VAL A 63 -5.02 18.61 2.02
N LEU A 64 -5.15 17.72 3.01
CA LEU A 64 -5.44 18.09 4.39
C LEU A 64 -4.32 18.92 5.03
N LEU A 65 -3.07 18.47 4.90
CA LEU A 65 -1.91 19.20 5.44
C LEU A 65 -1.71 20.58 4.78
N SER A 66 -2.09 20.70 3.51
CA SER A 66 -1.96 21.94 2.74
C SER A 66 -3.23 22.79 2.76
N SER A 67 -4.18 22.51 3.65
CA SER A 67 -5.50 23.15 3.63
C SER A 67 -5.44 24.68 3.70
N ASP A 68 -4.50 25.21 4.47
CA ASP A 68 -4.36 26.66 4.67
C ASP A 68 -3.76 27.33 3.44
N ILE A 69 -2.73 26.72 2.84
CA ILE A 69 -2.14 27.16 1.57
C ILE A 69 -3.20 27.16 0.46
N ILE A 70 -4.02 26.11 0.39
CA ILE A 70 -5.11 26.02 -0.59
C ILE A 70 -6.13 27.14 -0.35
N LYS A 71 -6.48 27.41 0.91
CA LYS A 71 -7.42 28.49 1.25
C LYS A 71 -6.89 29.86 0.82
N GLU A 72 -5.62 30.15 1.09
CA GLU A 72 -4.98 31.41 0.71
C GLU A 72 -4.91 31.60 -0.81
N ASN A 73 -4.60 30.54 -1.56
CA ASN A 73 -4.36 30.63 -3.00
C ASN A 73 -5.61 30.41 -3.86
N LYS A 74 -6.61 29.67 -3.38
CA LYS A 74 -7.82 29.28 -4.13
C LYS A 74 -9.10 29.87 -3.57
N GLY A 75 -9.05 30.50 -2.39
CA GLY A 75 -10.19 31.20 -1.78
C GLY A 75 -11.25 30.28 -1.16
N PHE A 76 -11.04 28.96 -1.11
CA PHE A 76 -11.96 28.02 -0.48
C PHE A 76 -11.27 27.17 0.60
N SER A 77 -12.01 26.85 1.68
CA SER A 77 -11.49 26.05 2.78
C SER A 77 -11.80 24.57 2.57
N VAL A 78 -10.75 23.77 2.35
CA VAL A 78 -10.81 22.31 2.32
C VAL A 78 -11.43 21.77 3.61
N ASN A 79 -10.94 22.25 4.76
CA ASN A 79 -11.44 21.83 6.07
C ASN A 79 -12.94 22.11 6.22
N ALA A 80 -13.45 23.24 5.72
CA ALA A 80 -14.89 23.51 5.75
C ALA A 80 -15.70 22.53 4.90
N ILE A 81 -15.19 22.12 3.73
CA ILE A 81 -15.82 21.12 2.86
C ILE A 81 -15.88 19.77 3.57
N ILE A 82 -14.76 19.34 4.16
CA ILE A 82 -14.66 18.05 4.85
C ILE A 82 -15.57 18.02 6.08
N ARG A 83 -15.60 19.08 6.89
CA ARG A 83 -16.54 19.20 8.01
C ARG A 83 -17.99 19.09 7.56
N ARG A 84 -18.35 19.77 6.45
CA ARG A 84 -19.70 19.71 5.89
C ARG A 84 -20.05 18.30 5.40
N ASN A 85 -19.10 17.57 4.82
CA ASN A 85 -19.32 16.19 4.41
C ASN A 85 -19.50 15.28 5.63
N GLY A 86 -18.66 15.41 6.66
CA GLY A 86 -18.83 14.69 7.92
C GLY A 86 -20.22 14.91 8.55
N GLN A 87 -20.73 16.14 8.51
CA GLN A 87 -22.09 16.46 8.97
C GLN A 87 -23.17 15.74 8.17
N LYS A 88 -23.01 15.58 6.85
CA LYS A 88 -23.96 14.81 6.02
C LYS A 88 -23.98 13.33 6.38
N LEU A 89 -22.83 12.80 6.81
CA LEU A 89 -22.68 11.43 7.28
C LEU A 89 -23.16 11.23 8.74
N GLY A 90 -23.67 12.28 9.40
CA GLY A 90 -24.19 12.22 10.77
C GLY A 90 -23.15 12.47 11.87
N PHE A 91 -21.92 12.88 11.52
CA PHE A 91 -20.88 13.21 12.50
C PHE A 91 -20.90 14.68 12.89
N ASN A 92 -20.30 15.00 14.04
CA ASN A 92 -19.83 16.36 14.26
C ASN A 92 -18.73 16.65 13.23
N GLY A 93 -18.85 17.79 12.53
CA GLY A 93 -17.93 18.12 11.44
C GLY A 93 -16.47 18.17 11.88
N GLN A 94 -16.18 18.75 13.05
CA GLN A 94 -14.80 18.86 13.54
C GLN A 94 -14.24 17.50 13.95
N ASP A 95 -15.01 16.69 14.68
CA ASP A 95 -14.60 15.34 15.07
C ASP A 95 -14.31 14.47 13.83
N PHE A 96 -15.12 14.60 12.77
CA PHE A 96 -14.88 13.91 11.50
C PHE A 96 -13.60 14.39 10.80
N LEU A 97 -13.34 15.70 10.80
CA LEU A 97 -12.11 16.25 10.24
C LEU A 97 -10.87 15.71 10.97
N ASP A 98 -10.92 15.62 12.28
CA ASP A 98 -9.81 15.10 13.07
C ASP A 98 -9.65 13.59 12.85
N ALA A 99 -10.75 12.84 12.84
CA ALA A 99 -10.76 11.40 12.58
C ALA A 99 -10.26 11.05 11.17
N ILE A 100 -10.68 11.77 10.13
CA ILE A 100 -10.24 11.51 8.75
C ILE A 100 -8.77 11.89 8.55
N THR A 101 -8.30 12.94 9.21
CA THR A 101 -6.88 13.32 9.20
C THR A 101 -6.03 12.23 9.84
N GLN A 102 -6.44 11.74 11.02
CA GLN A 102 -5.75 10.66 11.70
C GLN A 102 -5.82 9.34 10.91
N PHE A 103 -6.97 9.04 10.31
CA PHE A 103 -7.15 7.89 9.44
C PHE A 103 -6.13 7.91 8.31
N TYR A 104 -6.07 8.98 7.51
CA TYR A 104 -5.14 9.04 6.38
C TYR A 104 -3.67 8.95 6.81
N PHE A 105 -3.31 9.60 7.92
CA PHE A 105 -1.95 9.50 8.48
C PHE A 105 -1.57 8.04 8.80
N LEU A 106 -2.38 7.35 9.61
CA LEU A 106 -2.13 5.95 9.98
C LEU A 106 -2.23 5.00 8.78
N ASN A 107 -3.17 5.28 7.87
CA ASN A 107 -3.44 4.44 6.72
C ASN A 107 -2.26 4.41 5.74
N ASN A 108 -1.50 5.49 5.63
CA ASN A 108 -0.27 5.50 4.82
C ASN A 108 0.75 4.46 5.30
N PHE A 109 0.89 4.24 6.61
CA PHE A 109 1.76 3.18 7.14
C PHE A 109 1.23 1.78 6.86
N ILE A 110 -0.09 1.59 6.95
CA ILE A 110 -0.73 0.31 6.60
C ILE A 110 -0.46 -0.03 5.13
N TRP A 111 -0.57 0.93 4.22
CA TRP A 111 -0.27 0.73 2.80
C TRP A 111 1.19 0.37 2.52
N ILE A 112 2.14 0.85 3.33
CA ILE A 112 3.55 0.41 3.27
C ILE A 112 3.67 -1.07 3.67
N ILE A 113 2.93 -1.52 4.69
CA ILE A 113 2.90 -2.94 5.09
C ILE A 113 2.31 -3.81 3.97
N ILE A 114 1.21 -3.35 3.34
CA ILE A 114 0.60 -4.03 2.19
C ILE A 114 1.60 -4.12 1.03
N PHE A 115 2.38 -3.07 0.78
CA PHE A 115 3.44 -3.09 -0.23
C PHE A 115 4.51 -4.14 0.05
N ILE A 116 4.94 -4.29 1.31
CA ILE A 116 5.85 -5.36 1.72
C ILE A 116 5.23 -6.73 1.41
N GLY A 117 3.92 -6.89 1.65
CA GLY A 117 3.16 -8.07 1.23
C GLY A 117 3.24 -8.36 -0.28
N LEU A 118 3.13 -7.34 -1.14
CA LEU A 118 3.31 -7.48 -2.58
C LEU A 118 4.73 -7.92 -2.96
N ILE A 119 5.76 -7.36 -2.30
CA ILE A 119 7.15 -7.77 -2.50
C ILE A 119 7.33 -9.25 -2.16
N LEU A 120 6.74 -9.70 -1.04
CA LEU A 120 6.78 -11.11 -0.65
C LEU A 120 6.02 -12.01 -1.63
N MET A 121 4.93 -11.52 -2.23
CA MET A 121 4.17 -12.22 -3.27
C MET A 121 5.04 -12.47 -4.50
N TYR A 122 5.73 -11.44 -4.99
CA TYR A 122 6.67 -11.58 -6.11
C TYR A 122 7.78 -12.60 -5.81
N ARG A 123 8.21 -12.67 -4.55
CA ARG A 123 9.22 -13.63 -4.06
C ARG A 123 8.66 -15.01 -3.72
N LYS A 124 7.36 -15.25 -3.98
CA LYS A 124 6.61 -16.47 -3.67
C LYS A 124 6.83 -16.96 -2.22
N LYS A 125 6.85 -16.03 -1.25
CA LYS A 125 7.03 -16.38 0.17
C LYS A 125 5.68 -16.72 0.80
N ALA A 126 5.56 -17.87 1.47
CA ALA A 126 4.31 -18.35 2.06
C ALA A 126 3.61 -17.36 3.01
N PHE A 127 4.36 -16.43 3.61
CA PHE A 127 3.84 -15.40 4.52
C PHE A 127 3.16 -14.22 3.80
N TYR A 128 3.31 -14.08 2.47
CA TYR A 128 2.79 -12.94 1.73
C TYR A 128 1.25 -12.73 1.85
N PRO A 129 0.39 -13.78 1.82
CA PRO A 129 -1.06 -13.58 1.89
C PRO A 129 -1.49 -13.01 3.24
N PHE A 130 -0.79 -13.39 4.31
CA PHE A 130 -1.04 -12.87 5.65
C PHE A 130 -0.77 -11.36 5.71
N LEU A 131 0.35 -10.88 5.16
CA LEU A 131 0.62 -9.43 5.11
C LEU A 131 -0.36 -8.67 4.21
N LEU A 132 -0.71 -9.22 3.04
CA LEU A 132 -1.64 -8.55 2.13
C LEU A 132 -3.05 -8.48 2.69
N LEU A 133 -3.64 -9.64 3.00
CA LEU A 133 -5.01 -9.72 3.49
C LEU A 133 -5.14 -9.16 4.91
N GLY A 134 -4.15 -9.39 5.77
CA GLY A 134 -4.09 -8.80 7.10
C GLY A 134 -3.95 -7.28 7.06
N GLY A 135 -3.08 -6.75 6.20
CA GLY A 135 -2.95 -5.31 5.99
C GLY A 135 -4.25 -4.67 5.49
N LEU A 136 -4.93 -5.31 4.53
CA LEU A 136 -6.26 -4.87 4.06
C LEU A 136 -7.33 -4.96 5.16
N ALA A 137 -7.32 -6.02 5.98
CA ALA A 137 -8.24 -6.15 7.10
C ALA A 137 -8.02 -5.05 8.14
N ILE A 138 -6.76 -4.71 8.45
CA ILE A 138 -6.42 -3.59 9.33
C ILE A 138 -6.87 -2.25 8.71
N HIS A 139 -6.66 -2.05 7.41
CA HIS A 139 -7.14 -0.86 6.69
C HIS A 139 -8.66 -0.68 6.83
N PHE A 140 -9.44 -1.72 6.53
CA PHE A 140 -10.90 -1.66 6.63
C PHE A 140 -11.37 -1.53 8.07
N SER A 141 -10.71 -2.21 9.01
CA SER A 141 -11.03 -2.09 10.43
C SER A 141 -10.79 -0.66 10.91
N LEU A 142 -9.63 -0.08 10.57
CA LEU A 142 -9.33 1.30 10.90
C LEU A 142 -10.38 2.24 10.31
N MET A 143 -10.70 2.11 9.01
CA MET A 143 -11.73 2.92 8.36
C MET A 143 -13.09 2.80 9.06
N PHE A 144 -13.52 1.59 9.38
CA PHE A 144 -14.80 1.33 10.03
C PHE A 144 -14.86 1.95 11.43
N PHE A 145 -13.81 1.80 12.25
CA PHE A 145 -13.79 2.32 13.61
C PHE A 145 -13.58 3.83 13.68
N THR A 146 -12.87 4.44 12.73
CA THR A 146 -12.61 5.89 12.75
C THR A 146 -13.66 6.70 11.99
N LEU A 147 -14.19 6.18 10.87
CA LEU A 147 -15.07 6.93 9.96
C LEU A 147 -16.47 6.31 9.84
N GLY A 148 -16.70 5.16 10.47
CA GLY A 148 -17.96 4.44 10.39
C GLY A 148 -18.18 3.73 9.05
N LEU A 149 -19.18 2.85 9.03
CA LEU A 149 -19.56 2.12 7.81
C LEU A 149 -20.12 3.05 6.72
N GLN A 150 -20.80 4.12 7.11
CA GLN A 150 -21.43 5.05 6.16
C GLN A 150 -20.41 5.70 5.25
N TYR A 151 -19.24 6.06 5.77
CA TYR A 151 -18.13 6.59 4.97
C TYR A 151 -17.69 5.61 3.88
N PHE A 152 -17.58 4.31 4.19
CA PHE A 152 -17.25 3.30 3.17
C PHE A 152 -18.35 3.17 2.12
N LEU A 153 -19.61 3.28 2.50
CA LEU A 153 -20.73 3.12 1.58
C LEU A 153 -20.89 4.34 0.66
N GLU A 154 -20.84 5.55 1.22
CA GLU A 154 -21.18 6.79 0.51
C GLU A 154 -19.98 7.55 -0.05
N ASP A 155 -18.87 7.62 0.70
CA ASP A 155 -17.73 8.48 0.35
C ASP A 155 -16.59 7.72 -0.36
N VAL A 156 -16.43 6.41 -0.10
CA VAL A 156 -15.47 5.59 -0.86
C VAL A 156 -16.03 5.29 -2.25
N SER A 157 -15.27 5.67 -3.27
CA SER A 157 -15.69 5.55 -4.66
C SER A 157 -15.93 4.09 -5.06
N PHE A 158 -16.86 3.87 -5.99
CA PHE A 158 -17.10 2.52 -6.54
C PHE A 158 -15.85 1.95 -7.23
N PHE A 159 -15.04 2.81 -7.85
CA PHE A 159 -13.77 2.42 -8.45
C PHE A 159 -12.80 1.85 -7.40
N ASP A 160 -12.65 2.51 -6.25
CA ASP A 160 -11.79 2.02 -5.17
C ASP A 160 -12.27 0.67 -4.64
N LYS A 161 -13.60 0.49 -4.49
CA LYS A 161 -14.21 -0.80 -4.11
C LYS A 161 -13.83 -1.92 -5.07
N ILE A 162 -13.81 -1.65 -6.38
CA ILE A 162 -13.34 -2.60 -7.39
C ILE A 162 -11.85 -2.90 -7.19
N LEU A 163 -11.00 -1.89 -7.00
CA LEU A 163 -9.57 -2.10 -6.79
C LEU A 163 -9.29 -2.96 -5.55
N TYR A 164 -10.00 -2.72 -4.44
CA TYR A 164 -9.92 -3.58 -3.25
C TYR A 164 -10.31 -5.03 -3.57
N ALA A 165 -11.43 -5.23 -4.26
CA ALA A 165 -11.90 -6.55 -4.64
C ALA A 165 -10.89 -7.28 -5.55
N VAL A 166 -10.29 -6.57 -6.52
CA VAL A 166 -9.24 -7.11 -7.40
C VAL A 166 -8.05 -7.61 -6.58
N ILE A 167 -7.53 -6.79 -5.65
CA ILE A 167 -6.38 -7.19 -4.81
C ILE A 167 -6.73 -8.43 -3.98
N ILE A 168 -7.90 -8.44 -3.34
CA ILE A 168 -8.34 -9.54 -2.48
C ILE A 168 -8.48 -10.84 -3.29
N VAL A 169 -9.26 -10.80 -4.37
CA VAL A 169 -9.56 -11.98 -5.20
C VAL A 169 -8.29 -12.54 -5.82
N LEU A 170 -7.45 -11.70 -6.41
CA LEU A 170 -6.20 -12.16 -7.01
C LEU A 170 -5.22 -12.71 -5.96
N THR A 171 -5.17 -12.12 -4.77
CA THR A 171 -4.35 -12.63 -3.66
C THR A 171 -4.80 -14.01 -3.22
N ILE A 172 -6.11 -14.23 -3.10
CA ILE A 172 -6.71 -15.52 -2.73
C ILE A 172 -6.41 -16.57 -3.82
N ILE A 173 -6.70 -16.27 -5.09
CA ILE A 173 -6.46 -17.17 -6.22
C ILE A 173 -4.97 -17.56 -6.27
N HIS A 174 -4.07 -16.58 -6.20
CA HIS A 174 -2.63 -16.84 -6.20
C HIS A 174 -2.21 -17.68 -5.00
N SER A 175 -2.79 -17.46 -3.82
CA SER A 175 -2.42 -18.21 -2.61
C SER A 175 -2.83 -19.67 -2.72
N PHE A 176 -3.99 -19.97 -3.32
CA PHE A 176 -4.42 -21.35 -3.54
C PHE A 176 -3.53 -22.07 -4.55
N LEU A 177 -3.23 -21.41 -5.68
CA LEU A 177 -2.37 -21.99 -6.72
C LEU A 177 -0.95 -22.22 -6.23
N MET A 178 -0.39 -21.30 -5.43
CA MET A 178 0.94 -21.48 -4.86
C MET A 178 1.01 -22.65 -3.88
N LYS A 179 -0.03 -22.86 -3.07
CA LYS A 179 -0.12 -24.04 -2.18
C LYS A 179 -0.17 -25.34 -2.99
N LYS A 180 -0.93 -25.36 -4.08
CA LYS A 180 -0.98 -26.52 -4.99
C LYS A 180 0.39 -26.81 -5.62
N GLU A 181 1.08 -25.80 -6.13
CA GLU A 181 2.41 -25.93 -6.74
C GLU A 181 3.49 -26.43 -5.77
N ILE A 182 3.34 -26.16 -4.46
CA ILE A 182 4.23 -26.72 -3.43
C ILE A 182 3.92 -28.20 -3.22
N HIS A 183 2.64 -28.54 -3.05
CA HIS A 183 2.19 -29.92 -2.85
C HIS A 183 2.57 -30.84 -4.02
N ASP A 184 2.36 -30.38 -5.26
CA ASP A 184 2.67 -31.17 -6.46
C ASP A 184 4.19 -31.47 -6.55
N ARG A 185 5.04 -30.49 -6.22
CA ARG A 185 6.50 -30.70 -6.16
C ARG A 185 6.94 -31.67 -5.08
N GLU A 186 6.33 -31.59 -3.90
CA GLU A 186 6.61 -32.53 -2.81
C GLU A 186 6.15 -33.97 -3.14
N ALA A 187 5.16 -34.14 -4.01
CA ALA A 187 4.73 -35.45 -4.50
C ALA A 187 5.72 -36.02 -5.52
N GLU A 188 6.14 -35.22 -6.51
CA GLU A 188 7.15 -35.62 -7.50
C GLU A 188 8.49 -36.00 -6.85
N GLU A 189 8.95 -35.24 -5.85
CA GLU A 189 10.18 -35.54 -5.12
C GLU A 189 10.09 -36.86 -4.33
N ARG A 190 8.90 -37.23 -3.84
CA ARG A 190 8.68 -38.52 -3.17
C ARG A 190 8.69 -39.69 -4.14
N GLU A 191 8.12 -39.54 -5.32
CA GLU A 191 8.15 -40.58 -6.37
C GLU A 191 9.56 -40.82 -6.91
N LEU A 192 10.39 -39.79 -7.03
CA LEU A 192 11.79 -39.91 -7.48
C LEU A 192 12.73 -40.55 -6.44
N GLN A 193 12.30 -40.66 -5.18
CA GLN A 193 13.07 -41.28 -4.10
C GLN A 193 12.72 -42.76 -3.87
N LEU A 194 11.71 -43.29 -4.57
CA LEU A 194 11.28 -44.70 -4.55
C LEU A 194 11.81 -45.46 -5.76
#